data_AF-A0A968JR62-F1
#
_entry.id   AF-A0A968JR62-F1
#
_cell.length_a   1.000
_cell.length_b   1.000
_cell.length_c   1.000
_cell.angle_alpha   90.00
_cell.angle_beta   90.00
_cell.angle_gamma   90.00
#
_symmetry.space_group_name_H-M   'P 1'
#
loop_
_entity.id
_entity.type
_entity.pdbx_description
1 polymer ?
#
loop_
_entity_poly.entity_id
_entity_poly.type
_entity_poly.pdbx_seq_one_letter_code
_entity_poly.pdbx_strand_id
1 'polypeptide(L)'
;MEVTGNFQVDKISSSLKEYVNNYLPSLIDSGKIDFSDTFKNRFTLEANFKNTAPLFNFFLPGYQLGENTVVNASYEPEGNNLKLYLQSPFIEANASKWQALYLNMNSNDSIFSISSGSEKLIIGNRIELENFTINSETTHDTSSILLRWNNWDSSLYRGSIKALVNFEQDSLGKIITAINFQPTRIITYDSIWNIAKSGIKNKK
;
A
#
# COMPACT_ATOMS: atom_id res chain seq x y z
N MET A 1 -6.09 -3.61 22.20
CA MET A 1 -5.64 -4.43 21.07
C MET A 1 -5.97 -5.86 21.43
N GLU A 2 -6.64 -6.55 20.53
CA GLU A 2 -7.02 -7.95 20.68
C GLU A 2 -6.49 -8.73 19.47
N VAL A 3 -5.89 -9.88 19.72
CA VAL A 3 -5.41 -10.80 18.68
C VAL A 3 -5.92 -12.18 19.03
N THR A 4 -6.62 -12.81 18.11
CA THR A 4 -7.17 -14.17 18.27
C THR A 4 -6.75 -15.05 17.11
N GLY A 5 -6.71 -16.36 17.34
CA GLY A 5 -6.34 -17.35 16.32
C GLY A 5 -5.12 -18.19 16.69
N ASN A 6 -4.62 -18.97 15.73
CA ASN A 6 -3.45 -19.81 15.87
C ASN A 6 -2.27 -19.12 15.18
N PHE A 7 -1.43 -18.44 15.96
CA PHE A 7 -0.32 -17.67 15.42
C PHE A 7 0.95 -17.81 16.28
N GLN A 8 2.08 -17.64 15.61
CA GLN A 8 3.41 -17.59 16.18
C GLN A 8 4.07 -16.29 15.70
N VAL A 9 4.39 -15.41 16.64
CA VAL A 9 4.86 -14.04 16.33
C VAL A 9 6.17 -14.06 15.53
N ASP A 10 7.08 -14.97 15.86
CA ASP A 10 8.35 -15.21 15.17
C ASP A 10 8.16 -15.72 13.72
N LYS A 11 6.98 -16.25 13.39
CA LYS A 11 6.61 -16.76 12.06
C LYS A 11 5.79 -15.79 11.22
N ILE A 12 5.36 -14.64 11.75
CA ILE A 12 4.54 -13.68 10.99
C ILE A 12 5.28 -13.19 9.74
N SER A 13 6.60 -12.96 9.84
CA SER A 13 7.39 -12.51 8.69
C SER A 13 7.48 -13.55 7.58
N SER A 14 7.64 -14.85 7.90
CA SER A 14 7.66 -15.90 6.89
C SER A 14 6.30 -16.06 6.24
N SER A 15 5.20 -16.06 7.01
CA SER A 15 3.84 -16.13 6.46
C SER A 15 3.52 -14.93 5.56
N LEU A 16 3.98 -13.72 5.90
CA LEU A 16 3.82 -12.56 5.02
C LEU A 16 4.61 -12.70 3.72
N LYS A 17 5.83 -13.27 3.76
CA LYS A 17 6.62 -13.51 2.55
C LYS A 17 5.99 -14.57 1.66
N GLU A 18 5.48 -15.66 2.25
CA GLU A 18 4.70 -16.68 1.53
C GLU A 18 3.46 -16.07 0.87
N TYR A 19 2.73 -15.23 1.61
CA TYR A 19 1.59 -14.50 1.06
C TYR A 19 2.00 -13.61 -0.13
N VAL A 20 3.07 -12.81 0.01
CA VAL A 20 3.57 -11.96 -1.08
C VAL A 20 4.00 -12.81 -2.29
N ASN A 21 4.62 -13.98 -2.07
CA ASN A 21 5.04 -14.89 -3.12
C ASN A 21 3.88 -15.37 -4.01
N ASN A 22 2.66 -15.45 -3.47
CA ASN A 22 1.49 -15.88 -4.25
C ASN A 22 1.00 -14.84 -5.27
N TYR A 23 1.36 -13.55 -5.09
CA TYR A 23 0.98 -12.46 -5.99
C TYR A 23 2.15 -11.87 -6.77
N LEU A 24 3.33 -11.84 -6.13
CA LEU A 24 4.56 -11.23 -6.62
C LEU A 24 5.75 -12.19 -6.44
N PRO A 25 5.74 -13.40 -7.04
CA PRO A 25 6.82 -14.37 -6.89
C PRO A 25 8.18 -13.81 -7.35
N SER A 26 8.21 -12.91 -8.34
CA SER A 26 9.45 -12.27 -8.78
C SER A 26 10.10 -11.37 -7.71
N LEU A 27 9.37 -10.97 -6.66
CA LEU A 27 9.94 -10.20 -5.55
C LEU A 27 10.61 -11.07 -4.47
N ILE A 28 10.41 -12.38 -4.54
CA ILE A 28 10.89 -13.33 -3.54
C ILE A 28 12.03 -14.14 -4.13
N ASP A 29 13.19 -14.12 -3.46
CA ASP A 29 14.28 -15.04 -3.75
C ASP A 29 13.91 -16.40 -3.15
N SER A 30 13.31 -17.26 -3.97
CA SER A 30 12.83 -18.59 -3.58
C SER A 30 13.93 -19.49 -3.04
N GLY A 31 15.21 -19.20 -3.32
CA GLY A 31 16.36 -19.93 -2.78
C GLY A 31 16.73 -19.56 -1.34
N LYS A 32 16.15 -18.51 -0.77
CA LYS A 32 16.46 -18.01 0.60
C LYS A 32 15.31 -18.11 1.58
N ILE A 33 14.14 -18.54 1.14
CA ILE A 33 13.00 -18.74 2.03
C ILE A 33 12.82 -20.23 2.26
N ASP A 34 12.99 -20.63 3.52
CA ASP A 34 12.64 -21.97 3.96
C ASP A 34 11.12 -22.09 4.08
N PHE A 35 10.49 -22.62 3.03
CA PHE A 35 9.07 -22.97 3.02
C PHE A 35 8.79 -24.36 3.61
N SER A 36 9.79 -25.02 4.23
CA SER A 36 9.58 -26.33 4.88
C SER A 36 8.83 -26.24 6.21
N ASP A 37 8.66 -25.03 6.74
CA ASP A 37 7.86 -24.80 7.93
C ASP A 37 6.38 -25.06 7.64
N THR A 38 5.79 -25.99 8.39
CA THR A 38 4.39 -26.38 8.23
C THR A 38 3.45 -25.49 9.03
N PHE A 39 3.96 -24.62 9.90
CA PHE A 39 3.12 -23.76 10.72
C PHE A 39 2.55 -22.59 9.91
N LYS A 40 1.24 -22.61 9.70
CA LYS A 40 0.51 -21.56 8.99
C LYS A 40 -0.15 -20.61 9.97
N ASN A 41 0.31 -19.36 10.00
CA ASN A 41 -0.29 -18.32 10.83
C ASN A 41 -1.72 -18.05 10.41
N ARG A 42 -2.64 -18.05 11.37
CA ARG A 42 -4.03 -17.69 11.20
C ARG A 42 -4.42 -16.76 12.33
N PHE A 43 -4.80 -15.54 12.01
CA PHE A 43 -5.13 -14.57 13.04
C PHE A 43 -6.22 -13.60 12.60
N THR A 44 -6.91 -13.08 13.61
CA THR A 44 -7.70 -11.85 13.54
C THR A 44 -7.09 -10.86 14.53
N LEU A 45 -6.90 -9.62 14.09
CA LEU A 45 -6.36 -8.51 14.85
C LEU A 45 -7.38 -7.37 14.86
N GLU A 46 -7.70 -6.88 16.04
CA GLU A 46 -8.46 -5.64 16.24
C GLU A 46 -7.67 -4.70 17.13
N ALA A 47 -7.29 -3.55 16.59
CA ALA A 47 -6.49 -2.56 17.29
C ALA A 47 -7.14 -1.18 17.21
N ASN A 48 -7.35 -0.59 18.38
CA ASN A 48 -7.76 0.80 18.54
C ASN A 48 -6.61 1.55 19.22
N PHE A 49 -5.99 2.47 18.49
CA PHE A 49 -4.81 3.18 18.95
C PHE A 49 -5.20 4.49 19.63
N LYS A 50 -4.67 4.73 20.84
CA LYS A 50 -4.84 5.95 21.63
C LYS A 50 -3.49 6.36 22.20
N ASN A 51 -3.24 7.67 22.32
CA ASN A 51 -1.98 8.20 22.86
C ASN A 51 -0.73 7.57 22.23
N THR A 52 -0.68 7.55 20.90
CA THR A 52 0.39 6.95 20.08
C THR A 52 1.66 7.80 20.06
N ALA A 53 1.55 9.11 20.28
CA ALA A 53 2.66 10.05 20.11
C ALA A 53 3.92 9.67 20.89
N PRO A 54 3.88 9.25 22.18
CA PRO A 54 5.09 8.86 22.91
C PRO A 54 5.84 7.68 22.26
N LEU A 55 5.10 6.68 21.79
CA LEU A 55 5.68 5.49 21.13
C LEU A 55 6.38 5.89 19.83
N PHE A 56 5.67 6.64 18.99
CA PHE A 56 6.19 7.04 17.69
C PHE A 56 7.36 8.02 17.80
N ASN A 57 7.28 9.01 18.70
CA ASN A 57 8.36 9.97 18.91
C ASN A 57 9.66 9.31 19.39
N PHE A 58 9.57 8.21 20.15
CA PHE A 58 10.74 7.51 20.66
C PHE A 58 11.29 6.46 19.70
N PHE A 59 10.43 5.58 19.17
CA PHE A 59 10.86 4.42 18.38
C PHE A 59 10.87 4.67 16.87
N LEU A 60 10.05 5.58 16.36
CA LEU A 60 9.85 5.82 14.92
C LEU A 60 9.76 7.33 14.63
N PRO A 61 10.83 8.11 14.92
CA PRO A 61 10.82 9.54 14.68
C PRO A 61 10.54 9.84 13.20
N GLY A 62 9.71 10.84 12.92
CA GLY A 62 9.24 11.17 11.57
C GLY A 62 7.98 10.42 11.14
N TYR A 63 7.45 9.52 11.98
CA TYR A 63 6.15 8.91 11.77
C TYR A 63 5.20 9.36 12.87
N GLN A 64 3.94 9.60 12.53
CA GLN A 64 2.89 9.83 13.51
C GLN A 64 1.61 9.13 13.07
N LEU A 65 0.84 8.70 14.06
CA LEU A 65 -0.44 8.05 13.86
C LEU A 65 -1.49 8.78 14.68
N GLY A 66 -2.59 9.19 14.05
CA GLY A 66 -3.67 9.87 14.73
C GLY A 66 -4.30 9.00 15.82
N GLU A 67 -4.69 9.64 16.92
CA GLU A 67 -5.50 8.97 17.94
C GLU A 67 -6.83 8.50 17.35
N ASN A 68 -7.39 7.44 17.92
CA ASN A 68 -8.59 6.78 17.39
C ASN A 68 -8.37 6.16 16.00
N THR A 69 -7.12 5.84 15.65
CA THR A 69 -6.86 4.94 14.53
C THR A 69 -7.41 3.56 14.85
N VAL A 70 -8.16 3.01 13.92
CA VAL A 70 -8.72 1.66 13.97
C VAL A 70 -8.01 0.81 12.92
N VAL A 71 -7.55 -0.37 13.32
CA VAL A 71 -7.01 -1.39 12.42
C VAL A 71 -7.70 -2.71 12.71
N ASN A 72 -8.35 -3.27 11.69
CA ASN A 72 -8.90 -4.62 11.73
C ASN A 72 -8.22 -5.43 10.63
N ALA A 73 -7.64 -6.56 10.97
CA ALA A 73 -7.01 -7.44 10.00
C ALA A 73 -7.40 -8.90 10.26
N SER A 74 -7.51 -9.68 9.19
CA SER A 74 -7.67 -11.12 9.26
C SER A 74 -6.80 -11.79 8.21
N TYR A 75 -6.09 -12.85 8.59
CA TYR A 75 -5.28 -13.64 7.69
C TYR A 75 -5.65 -15.12 7.78
N GLU A 76 -5.94 -15.69 6.62
CA GLU A 76 -6.37 -17.07 6.38
C GLU A 76 -5.48 -17.70 5.29
N PRO A 77 -4.48 -18.50 5.68
CA PRO A 77 -3.47 -18.99 4.74
C PRO A 77 -4.01 -20.08 3.81
N GLU A 78 -4.98 -20.91 4.23
CA GLU A 78 -5.51 -22.00 3.40
C GLU A 78 -6.25 -21.51 2.14
N GLY A 79 -6.72 -20.26 2.14
CA GLY A 79 -7.37 -19.62 1.00
C GLY A 79 -6.67 -18.37 0.48
N ASN A 80 -5.44 -18.10 0.92
CA ASN A 80 -4.73 -16.84 0.62
C ASN A 80 -5.55 -15.58 0.92
N ASN A 81 -6.38 -15.63 1.96
CA ASN A 81 -7.30 -14.55 2.29
C ASN A 81 -6.67 -13.62 3.33
N LEU A 82 -6.23 -12.46 2.89
CA LEU A 82 -5.88 -11.34 3.73
C LEU A 82 -6.99 -10.31 3.61
N LYS A 83 -7.46 -9.80 4.74
CA LYS A 83 -8.28 -8.59 4.81
C LYS A 83 -7.63 -7.64 5.78
N LEU A 84 -7.52 -6.38 5.40
CA LEU A 84 -7.09 -5.31 6.27
C LEU A 84 -7.97 -4.10 6.04
N TYR A 85 -8.53 -3.60 7.12
CA TYR A 85 -9.21 -2.33 7.20
C TYR A 85 -8.41 -1.43 8.14
N LEU A 86 -8.10 -0.23 7.68
CA LEU A 86 -7.51 0.81 8.50
C LEU A 86 -8.30 2.09 8.29
N GLN A 87 -8.59 2.79 9.38
CA GLN A 87 -9.10 4.15 9.36
C GLN A 87 -8.30 4.99 10.37
N SER A 88 -7.86 6.16 9.96
CA SER A 88 -7.08 7.05 10.81
C SER A 88 -7.44 8.52 10.56
N PRO A 89 -7.61 9.34 11.62
CA PRO A 89 -7.78 10.78 11.45
C PRO A 89 -6.59 11.43 10.74
N PHE A 90 -5.37 10.92 10.98
CA PHE A 90 -4.22 11.24 10.15
C PHE A 90 -3.12 10.18 10.25
N ILE A 91 -2.38 10.01 9.16
CA ILE A 91 -1.08 9.33 9.18
C ILE A 91 -0.03 10.30 8.69
N GLU A 92 1.08 10.40 9.40
CA GLU A 92 2.24 11.16 8.98
C GLU A 92 3.42 10.21 8.78
N ALA A 93 4.09 10.34 7.64
CA ALA A 93 5.30 9.60 7.31
C ALA A 93 6.27 10.54 6.61
N ASN A 94 7.30 10.94 7.33
CA ASN A 94 8.29 11.94 6.93
C ASN A 94 7.60 13.25 6.50
N ALA A 95 7.80 13.66 5.24
CA ALA A 95 7.22 14.88 4.69
C ALA A 95 5.76 14.70 4.24
N SER A 96 5.19 13.50 4.31
CA SER A 96 3.85 13.22 3.81
C SER A 96 2.84 13.08 4.94
N LYS A 97 1.66 13.69 4.77
CA LYS A 97 0.56 13.61 5.73
C LYS A 97 -0.75 13.33 5.00
N TRP A 98 -1.42 12.26 5.41
CA TRP A 98 -2.78 11.95 4.99
C TRP A 98 -3.74 12.38 6.09
N GLN A 99 -4.81 13.09 5.73
CA GLN A 99 -5.90 13.46 6.62
C GLN A 99 -7.14 12.64 6.30
N ALA A 100 -7.81 12.15 7.35
CA ALA A 100 -8.98 11.27 7.25
C ALA A 100 -8.74 10.08 6.30
N LEU A 101 -7.65 9.35 6.54
CA LEU A 101 -7.25 8.21 5.72
C LEU A 101 -8.15 7.00 6.01
N TYR A 102 -8.63 6.35 4.96
CA TYR A 102 -9.05 4.96 5.01
C TYR A 102 -8.20 4.11 4.07
N LEU A 103 -8.07 2.83 4.41
CA LEU A 103 -7.39 1.84 3.63
C LEU A 103 -8.14 0.51 3.77
N ASN A 104 -8.49 -0.07 2.63
CA ASN A 104 -8.99 -1.42 2.50
C ASN A 104 -7.97 -2.21 1.68
N MET A 105 -7.53 -3.33 2.21
CA MET A 105 -6.80 -4.34 1.46
C MET A 105 -7.57 -5.63 1.57
N ASN A 106 -7.69 -6.33 0.44
CA ASN A 106 -8.27 -7.64 0.42
C ASN A 106 -7.56 -8.48 -0.62
N SER A 107 -7.49 -9.77 -0.38
CA SER A 107 -7.20 -10.73 -1.42
C SER A 107 -8.31 -11.74 -1.58
N ASN A 108 -8.46 -12.20 -2.81
CA ASN A 108 -9.10 -13.46 -3.14
C ASN A 108 -8.14 -14.25 -4.03
N ASP A 109 -8.28 -15.57 -4.08
CA ASP A 109 -7.62 -16.54 -4.97
C ASP A 109 -6.29 -16.11 -5.62
N SER A 110 -6.34 -15.20 -6.60
CA SER A 110 -5.19 -14.73 -7.40
C SER A 110 -5.03 -13.20 -7.50
N ILE A 111 -5.89 -12.41 -6.86
CA ILE A 111 -5.85 -10.95 -6.91
C ILE A 111 -5.69 -10.38 -5.51
N PHE A 112 -4.69 -9.50 -5.36
CA PHE A 112 -4.54 -8.63 -4.21
C PHE A 112 -4.99 -7.22 -4.57
N SER A 113 -5.99 -6.71 -3.86
CA SER A 113 -6.60 -5.41 -4.10
C SER A 113 -6.30 -4.45 -2.95
N ILE A 114 -6.00 -3.21 -3.31
CA ILE A 114 -5.88 -2.07 -2.39
C ILE A 114 -6.88 -1.00 -2.84
N SER A 115 -7.68 -0.49 -1.92
CA SER A 115 -8.48 0.72 -2.10
C SER A 115 -8.29 1.65 -0.91
N SER A 116 -7.79 2.84 -1.16
CA SER A 116 -7.53 3.84 -0.12
C SER A 116 -7.97 5.21 -0.58
N GLY A 117 -8.37 6.03 0.38
CA GLY A 117 -8.69 7.43 0.15
C GLY A 117 -8.41 8.28 1.38
N SER A 118 -8.20 9.56 1.14
CA SER A 118 -8.00 10.58 2.18
C SER A 118 -8.69 11.85 1.73
N GLU A 119 -9.22 12.63 2.68
CA GLU A 119 -9.71 13.98 2.38
C GLU A 119 -8.59 14.84 1.80
N LYS A 120 -7.37 14.66 2.30
CA LYS A 120 -6.20 15.42 1.87
C LYS A 120 -4.92 14.61 1.99
N LEU A 121 -4.08 14.67 0.96
CA LEU A 121 -2.69 14.27 1.01
C LEU A 121 -1.80 15.50 0.86
N ILE A 122 -0.99 15.78 1.88
CA ILE A 122 0.00 16.85 1.89
C ILE A 122 1.39 16.22 1.70
N ILE A 123 2.19 16.74 0.78
CA ILE A 123 3.56 16.29 0.53
C ILE A 123 4.51 17.49 0.63
N GLY A 124 5.35 17.46 1.67
CA GLY A 124 6.16 18.59 2.10
C GLY A 124 5.30 19.83 2.35
N ASN A 125 5.79 20.99 1.95
CA ASN A 125 5.10 22.27 2.14
C ASN A 125 4.54 22.85 0.83
N ARG A 126 4.40 22.01 -0.22
CA ARG A 126 4.16 22.51 -1.59
C ARG A 126 3.00 21.85 -2.31
N ILE A 127 2.74 20.58 -2.01
CA ILE A 127 1.75 19.79 -2.75
C ILE A 127 0.65 19.42 -1.78
N GLU A 128 -0.57 19.77 -2.16
CA GLU A 128 -1.79 19.39 -1.46
C GLU A 128 -2.75 18.79 -2.49
N LEU A 129 -3.15 17.54 -2.25
CA LEU A 129 -4.06 16.79 -3.11
C LEU A 129 -5.33 16.48 -2.33
N GLU A 130 -6.41 17.18 -2.66
CA GLU A 130 -7.73 16.93 -2.09
C GLU A 130 -8.40 15.70 -2.70
N ASN A 131 -9.23 15.03 -1.90
CA ASN A 131 -9.96 13.82 -2.26
C ASN A 131 -9.05 12.78 -2.93
N PHE A 132 -7.85 12.62 -2.38
CA PHE A 132 -6.83 11.75 -2.94
C PHE A 132 -7.24 10.28 -2.74
N THR A 133 -7.21 9.50 -3.81
CA THR A 133 -7.53 8.07 -3.79
C THR A 133 -6.46 7.25 -4.50
N ILE A 134 -6.24 6.04 -4.00
CA ILE A 134 -5.40 5.00 -4.58
C ILE A 134 -6.25 3.75 -4.77
N ASN A 135 -6.23 3.19 -5.96
CA ASN A 135 -6.70 1.83 -6.19
C ASN A 135 -5.60 1.03 -6.86
N SER A 136 -5.40 -0.20 -6.42
CA SER A 136 -4.45 -1.12 -7.02
C SER A 136 -5.02 -2.52 -7.08
N GLU A 137 -4.73 -3.22 -8.15
CA GLU A 137 -4.96 -4.66 -8.29
C GLU A 137 -3.66 -5.30 -8.74
N THR A 138 -3.22 -6.29 -7.97
CA THR A 138 -1.97 -7.00 -8.19
C THR A 138 -2.25 -8.48 -8.42
N THR A 139 -1.72 -9.02 -9.50
CA THR A 139 -1.82 -10.44 -9.86
C THR A 139 -0.63 -10.82 -10.74
N HIS A 140 -0.05 -12.00 -10.52
CA HIS A 140 1.01 -12.57 -11.35
C HIS A 140 2.12 -11.57 -11.72
N ASP A 141 2.81 -11.03 -10.72
CA ASP A 141 3.91 -10.06 -10.91
C ASP A 141 3.52 -8.75 -11.61
N THR A 142 2.23 -8.48 -11.75
CA THR A 142 1.71 -7.27 -12.40
C THR A 142 0.80 -6.52 -11.46
N SER A 143 1.03 -5.21 -11.30
CA SER A 143 0.17 -4.33 -10.53
C SER A 143 -0.38 -3.21 -11.40
N SER A 144 -1.69 -3.14 -11.53
CA SER A 144 -2.36 -1.95 -12.06
C SER A 144 -2.60 -0.97 -10.93
N ILE A 145 -2.25 0.30 -11.13
CA ILE A 145 -2.36 1.35 -10.11
C ILE A 145 -3.11 2.54 -10.70
N LEU A 146 -4.09 3.06 -9.95
CA LEU A 146 -4.84 4.26 -10.26
C LEU A 146 -4.80 5.21 -9.06
N LEU A 147 -4.12 6.35 -9.25
CA LEU A 147 -4.14 7.48 -8.32
C LEU A 147 -5.10 8.53 -8.87
N ARG A 148 -5.90 9.16 -8.01
CA ARG A 148 -6.74 10.29 -8.40
C ARG A 148 -6.79 11.34 -7.29
N TRP A 149 -6.96 12.59 -7.69
CA TRP A 149 -7.27 13.70 -6.80
C TRP A 149 -8.16 14.68 -7.53
N ASN A 150 -8.99 15.40 -6.78
CA ASN A 150 -9.79 16.50 -7.27
C ASN A 150 -10.21 17.38 -6.11
N ASN A 151 -10.21 18.68 -6.31
CA ASN A 151 -10.98 19.58 -5.46
C ASN A 151 -12.34 19.89 -6.12
N TRP A 152 -13.28 20.37 -5.31
CA TRP A 152 -14.60 20.83 -5.76
C TRP A 152 -14.73 22.35 -5.60
N ASP A 153 -13.66 23.07 -5.92
CA ASP A 153 -13.59 24.53 -5.85
C ASP A 153 -13.70 25.16 -7.26
N SER A 154 -13.95 26.47 -7.29
CA SER A 154 -13.83 27.37 -8.44
C SER A 154 -12.48 27.24 -9.16
N SER A 155 -11.40 27.06 -8.38
CA SER A 155 -10.04 26.84 -8.88
C SER A 155 -9.77 25.34 -8.98
N LEU A 156 -9.90 24.77 -10.18
CA LEU A 156 -9.87 23.33 -10.37
C LEU A 156 -8.44 22.76 -10.33
N TYR A 157 -8.19 21.90 -9.35
CA TYR A 157 -7.03 21.01 -9.27
C TYR A 157 -7.51 19.57 -9.34
N ARG A 158 -7.25 18.89 -10.45
CA ARG A 158 -7.60 17.47 -10.60
C ARG A 158 -6.61 16.72 -11.46
N GLY A 159 -6.43 15.45 -11.14
CA GLY A 159 -5.58 14.57 -11.91
C GLY A 159 -5.89 13.11 -11.67
N SER A 160 -5.34 12.31 -12.57
CA SER A 160 -5.39 10.86 -12.49
C SER A 160 -4.05 10.34 -12.96
N ILE A 161 -3.47 9.36 -12.28
CA ILE A 161 -2.26 8.69 -12.77
C ILE A 161 -2.60 7.21 -12.84
N LYS A 162 -2.46 6.65 -14.04
CA LYS A 162 -2.59 5.22 -14.28
C LYS A 162 -1.22 4.65 -14.58
N ALA A 163 -0.82 3.63 -13.84
CA ALA A 163 0.45 2.94 -14.05
C ALA A 163 0.23 1.42 -14.09
N LEU A 164 1.03 0.74 -14.90
CA LEU A 164 1.19 -0.71 -14.86
C LEU A 164 2.61 -1.01 -14.42
N VAL A 165 2.75 -1.71 -13.30
CA VAL A 165 4.04 -2.13 -12.74
C VAL A 165 4.21 -3.61 -12.99
N ASN A 166 5.29 -3.99 -13.65
CA ASN A 166 5.68 -5.39 -13.85
C ASN A 166 6.94 -5.69 -13.04
N PHE A 167 6.96 -6.84 -12.39
CA PHE A 167 8.09 -7.37 -11.65
C PHE A 167 8.65 -8.58 -12.39
N GLU A 168 9.97 -8.63 -12.53
CA GLU A 168 10.67 -9.72 -13.20
C GLU A 168 11.95 -10.03 -12.41
N GLN A 169 12.48 -11.25 -12.55
CA GLN A 169 13.83 -11.58 -12.12
C GLN A 169 14.73 -11.78 -13.35
N ASP A 170 15.97 -11.28 -13.27
CA ASP A 170 16.98 -11.61 -14.27
C ASP A 170 17.59 -13.01 -14.05
N SER A 171 18.49 -13.42 -14.94
CA SER A 171 19.16 -14.72 -14.84
C SER A 171 20.04 -14.91 -13.59
N LEU A 172 20.31 -13.83 -12.84
CA LEU A 172 21.05 -13.84 -11.58
C LEU A 172 20.13 -13.70 -10.36
N GLY A 173 18.81 -13.74 -10.55
CA GLY A 173 17.81 -13.57 -9.48
C GLY A 173 17.63 -12.12 -9.03
N LYS A 174 18.14 -11.13 -9.78
CA LYS A 174 17.98 -9.71 -9.45
C LYS A 174 16.61 -9.20 -9.87
N ILE A 175 15.96 -8.48 -8.97
CA ILE A 175 14.63 -7.92 -9.20
C ILE A 175 14.73 -6.76 -10.19
N ILE A 176 13.97 -6.88 -11.27
CA ILE A 176 13.72 -5.83 -12.24
C ILE A 176 12.29 -5.34 -12.03
N THR A 177 12.13 -4.02 -11.95
CA THR A 177 10.81 -3.38 -11.85
C THR A 177 10.63 -2.44 -13.04
N ALA A 178 9.59 -2.69 -13.84
CA ALA A 178 9.21 -1.85 -14.95
C ALA A 178 7.88 -1.15 -14.66
N ILE A 179 7.88 0.18 -14.61
CA ILE A 179 6.70 1.01 -14.38
C ILE A 179 6.34 1.69 -15.68
N ASN A 180 5.13 1.45 -16.17
CA ASN A 180 4.59 2.04 -17.40
C ASN A 180 3.45 3.00 -17.06
N PHE A 181 3.67 4.29 -17.22
CA PHE A 181 2.65 5.32 -17.03
C PHE A 181 1.82 5.46 -18.31
N GLN A 182 0.49 5.39 -18.16
CA GLN A 182 -0.42 5.71 -19.24
C GLN A 182 -0.50 7.23 -19.45
N PRO A 183 -0.82 7.70 -20.67
CA PRO A 183 -1.07 9.10 -20.91
C PRO A 183 -2.08 9.66 -19.92
N THR A 184 -1.81 10.85 -19.39
CA THR A 184 -2.73 11.50 -18.48
C THR A 184 -2.78 13.00 -18.67
N ARG A 185 -3.89 13.57 -18.22
CA ARG A 185 -4.13 15.01 -18.17
C ARG A 185 -4.26 15.45 -16.73
N ILE A 186 -3.39 16.36 -16.31
CA ILE A 186 -3.45 17.03 -15.01
C ILE A 186 -3.93 18.45 -15.25
N ILE A 187 -4.92 18.88 -14.47
CA ILE A 187 -5.47 20.23 -14.50
C ILE A 187 -5.06 20.91 -13.21
N THR A 188 -4.40 22.06 -13.34
CA THR A 188 -4.14 23.01 -12.25
C THR A 188 -4.96 24.26 -12.51
N TYR A 189 -4.90 25.22 -11.57
CA TYR A 189 -5.62 26.49 -11.68
C TYR A 189 -5.40 27.23 -13.01
N ASP A 190 -4.17 27.26 -13.52
CA ASP A 190 -3.76 28.07 -14.66
C ASP A 190 -3.36 27.26 -15.90
N SER A 191 -3.25 25.94 -15.79
CA SER A 191 -2.64 25.13 -16.84
C SER A 191 -3.20 23.71 -16.94
N ILE A 192 -3.09 23.18 -18.15
CA ILE A 192 -3.42 21.80 -18.48
C ILE A 192 -2.14 21.11 -18.94
N TRP A 193 -1.73 20.11 -18.17
CA TRP A 193 -0.54 19.33 -18.43
C TRP A 193 -0.93 18.01 -19.06
N ASN A 194 -0.55 17.82 -20.33
CA ASN A 194 -0.70 16.55 -21.02
C ASN A 194 0.60 15.77 -20.88
N ILE A 195 0.56 14.73 -20.05
CA ILE A 195 1.69 13.86 -19.80
C ILE A 195 1.58 12.67 -20.77
N ALA A 196 2.56 12.53 -21.64
CA ALA A 196 2.62 11.42 -22.57
C ALA A 196 2.90 10.09 -21.86
N LYS A 197 2.62 8.99 -22.55
CA LYS A 197 3.03 7.65 -22.10
C LYS A 197 4.53 7.65 -21.82
N SER A 198 4.93 7.09 -20.70
CA SER A 198 6.34 6.97 -20.32
C SER A 198 6.60 5.69 -19.53
N GLY A 199 7.85 5.29 -19.44
CA GLY A 199 8.25 4.08 -18.73
C GLY A 199 9.56 4.27 -17.97
N ILE A 200 9.67 3.62 -16.82
CA ILE A 200 10.88 3.56 -16.00
C ILE A 200 11.20 2.09 -15.78
N LYS A 201 12.45 1.70 -16.02
CA LYS A 201 12.94 0.34 -15.71
C LYS A 201 14.10 0.46 -14.73
N ASN A 202 13.95 -0.14 -13.55
CA ASN A 202 14.96 -0.18 -12.51
C ASN A 202 15.40 -1.63 -12.28
N LYS A 203 16.69 -1.83 -12.00
CA LYS A 203 17.32 -3.11 -11.70
C LYS A 203 18.04 -2.97 -10.36
N LYS A 204 17.58 -3.70 -9.35
CA LYS A 204 18.21 -3.73 -8.02
C LYS A 204 19.25 -4.84 -7.92
#